data_AF-A0ABD5Y3A7-F1
#
_entry.id   AF-A0ABD5Y3A7-F1
#
_cell.length_a   1.000
_cell.length_b   1.000
_cell.length_c   1.000
_cell.angle_alpha   90.00
_cell.angle_beta   90.00
_cell.angle_gamma   90.00
#
_symmetry.space_group_name_H-M   'P 1'
#
loop_
_entity.id
_entity.type
_entity.pdbx_description
1 polymer ?
#
loop_
_entity_poly.entity_id
_entity_poly.type
_entity_poly.pdbx_seq_one_letter_code
_entity_poly.pdbx_strand_id
1 'polypeptide(L)' 'MESETRLKKPEKEIIAELQEGDRTKGFLVEATGRHRNTIYRGLERLEAAGIVECLHRPTHLYSIKNVPEDSQ' A
#
# COMPACT_ATOMS: atom_id res chain seq x y z
N MET A 1 7.02 5.04 -23.01
CA MET A 1 5.89 4.26 -22.45
C MET A 1 6.02 4.37 -20.94
N GLU A 2 5.58 5.50 -20.39
CA GLU A 2 5.52 5.68 -18.94
C GLU A 2 4.13 5.24 -18.53
N SER A 3 4.05 4.09 -17.86
CA SER A 3 2.81 3.60 -17.29
C SER A 3 2.40 4.57 -16.19
N GLU A 4 1.47 5.48 -16.49
CA GLU A 4 0.73 6.25 -15.49
C GLU A 4 0.15 5.25 -14.48
N THR A 5 0.82 5.10 -13.33
CA THR A 5 0.30 4.27 -12.25
C THR A 5 -0.83 5.07 -11.62
N ARG A 6 -2.03 4.95 -12.18
CA ARG A 6 -3.22 5.65 -11.69
C ARG A 6 -3.66 5.00 -10.38
N LEU A 7 -3.01 5.40 -9.29
CA LEU A 7 -3.30 4.95 -7.93
C LEU A 7 -4.77 5.24 -7.60
N LYS A 8 -5.54 4.21 -7.25
CA LYS A 8 -6.92 4.41 -6.80
C LYS A 8 -6.94 4.94 -5.37
N LYS A 9 -8.11 5.46 -4.96
CA LYS A 9 -8.35 5.95 -3.60
C LYS A 9 -7.84 5.01 -2.47
N PRO A 10 -8.15 3.69 -2.46
CA PRO A 10 -7.62 2.80 -1.43
C PRO A 10 -6.10 2.62 -1.48
N GLU A 11 -5.50 2.66 -2.66
CA GLU A 11 -4.05 2.53 -2.81
C GLU A 11 -3.33 3.75 -2.23
N LYS A 12 -3.86 4.96 -2.45
CA LYS A 12 -3.34 6.20 -1.85
C LYS A 12 -3.43 6.20 -0.33
N GLU A 13 -4.56 5.75 0.22
CA GLU A 13 -4.74 5.63 1.68
C GLU A 13 -3.76 4.62 2.29
N ILE A 14 -3.54 3.47 1.64
CA ILE A 14 -2.55 2.48 2.10
C ILE A 14 -1.14 3.07 2.07
N ILE A 15 -0.76 3.79 1.00
CA ILE A 15 0.56 4.41 0.89
C ILE A 15 0.75 5.46 2.00
N ALA A 16 -0.24 6.32 2.26
CA ALA A 16 -0.16 7.33 3.31
C ALA A 16 0.11 6.70 4.69
N GLU A 17 -0.62 5.64 5.04
CA GLU A 17 -0.40 4.91 6.30
C GLU A 17 0.99 4.24 6.37
N LEU A 18 1.49 3.73 5.24
CA LEU A 18 2.82 3.11 5.14
C LEU A 18 3.96 4.13 5.13
N GLN A 19 3.70 5.39 4.74
CA GLN A 19 4.66 6.48 4.86
C GLN A 19 4.91 6.88 6.32
N GLU A 20 3.91 6.72 7.20
CA GLU A 20 4.09 6.91 8.65
C GLU A 20 4.84 5.75 9.33
N GLY A 21 5.05 4.63 8.62
CA GLY A 21 5.88 3.52 9.07
C GLY A 21 5.32 2.16 8.66
N ASP A 22 6.05 1.09 8.95
CA ASP A 22 5.65 -0.26 8.57
C ASP A 22 4.31 -0.63 9.22
N ARG A 23 3.33 -1.01 8.41
CA ARG A 23 2.00 -1.41 8.86
C ARG A 23 1.68 -2.82 8.44
N THR A 24 0.96 -3.52 9.31
CA THR A 24 0.41 -4.83 8.97
C THR A 24 -0.88 -4.69 8.17
N LYS A 25 -1.19 -5.69 7.35
CA LYS A 25 -2.48 -5.77 6.64
C LYS A 25 -3.69 -5.55 7.56
N GLY A 26 -3.65 -6.06 8.79
CA GLY A 26 -4.73 -5.89 9.77
C GLY A 26 -4.92 -4.43 10.12
N PHE A 27 -3.82 -3.74 10.46
CA PHE A 27 -3.83 -2.32 10.77
C PHE A 27 -4.36 -1.47 9.61
N LEU A 28 -3.92 -1.72 8.38
CA LEU A 28 -4.38 -0.98 7.21
C LEU A 28 -5.90 -1.09 6.99
N VAL A 29 -6.49 -2.24 7.30
CA VAL A 29 -7.94 -2.45 7.19
C VAL A 29 -8.69 -1.64 8.24
N GLU A 30 -8.17 -1.59 9.45
CA GLU A 30 -8.76 -0.81 10.55
C GLU A 30 -8.59 0.70 10.33
N ALA A 31 -7.38 1.15 9.98
CA ALA A 31 -7.05 2.56 9.76
C ALA A 31 -7.84 3.17 8.59
N THR A 32 -7.90 2.46 7.46
CA THR A 32 -8.64 2.96 6.28
C THR A 32 -10.15 2.72 6.35
N GLY A 33 -10.62 1.89 7.29
CA GLY A 33 -12.02 1.46 7.39
C GLY A 33 -12.53 0.70 6.15
N ARG A 34 -11.63 0.25 5.27
CA ARG A 34 -11.97 -0.41 4.00
C ARG A 34 -12.16 -1.91 4.21
N HIS A 35 -12.96 -2.53 3.34
CA HIS A 35 -13.09 -3.99 3.35
C HIS A 35 -11.74 -4.69 3.11
N ARG A 36 -11.51 -5.81 3.81
CA ARG A 36 -10.27 -6.58 3.77
C ARG A 36 -9.83 -6.96 2.35
N ASN A 37 -10.79 -7.30 1.48
CA ASN A 37 -10.54 -7.63 0.08
C ASN A 37 -10.05 -6.43 -0.74
N THR A 38 -10.54 -5.22 -0.45
CA THR A 38 -10.10 -3.99 -1.11
C THR A 38 -8.64 -3.69 -0.78
N ILE A 39 -8.27 -3.84 0.49
CA ILE A 39 -6.87 -3.67 0.94
C ILE A 39 -5.97 -4.74 0.34
N TYR A 40 -6.41 -6.00 0.30
CA TYR A 40 -5.66 -7.08 -0.31
C TYR A 40 -5.34 -6.80 -1.79
N ARG A 41 -6.36 -6.45 -2.58
CA ARG A 41 -6.19 -6.09 -4.00
C ARG A 41 -5.43 -4.79 -4.23
N GLY A 42 -5.40 -3.90 -3.23
CA GLY A 42 -4.62 -2.68 -3.23
C GLY A 42 -3.14 -2.99 -3.02
N LEU A 43 -2.82 -3.70 -1.94
CA LEU A 43 -1.47 -4.17 -1.61
C LEU A 43 -0.85 -5.00 -2.73
N GLU A 44 -1.61 -5.94 -3.31
CA GLU A 44 -1.11 -6.77 -4.43
C GLU A 44 -0.72 -5.92 -5.65
N ARG A 45 -1.49 -4.87 -5.95
CA ARG A 45 -1.17 -3.94 -7.04
C ARG A 45 0.01 -3.02 -6.71
N LEU A 46 0.08 -2.53 -5.48
CA LEU A 46 1.19 -1.71 -5.00
C LEU A 46 2.50 -2.51 -4.98
N GLU A 47 2.45 -3.78 -4.57
CA GLU A 47 3.58 -4.70 -4.55
C GLU A 47 4.03 -5.03 -5.97
N ALA A 48 3.07 -5.32 -6.88
CA ALA A 48 3.36 -5.54 -8.29
C ALA A 48 3.94 -4.29 -8.99
N ALA A 49 3.57 -3.09 -8.55
CA ALA A 49 4.14 -1.83 -9.02
C ALA A 49 5.52 -1.51 -8.38
N GLY A 50 5.98 -2.32 -7.42
CA GLY A 50 7.23 -2.08 -6.69
C GLY A 50 7.18 -0.89 -5.72
N ILE A 51 5.97 -0.43 -5.36
CA ILE A 51 5.74 0.69 -4.44
C ILE A 51 5.87 0.23 -2.99
N VAL A 52 5.31 -0.93 -2.66
CA VAL A 52 5.41 -1.55 -1.33
C VAL A 52 6.08 -2.90 -1.43
N GLU A 53 6.62 -3.38 -0.32
CA GLU A 53 7.13 -4.75 -0.20
C GLU A 53 6.68 -5.41 1.10
N CYS A 54 6.38 -6.71 1.04
CA CYS A 54 6.10 -7.51 2.22
C CYS A 54 7.41 -7.93 2.90
N LEU A 55 7.79 -7.19 3.95
CA LEU A 55 8.97 -7.51 4.77
C LEU A 55 8.80 -8.82 5.53
N HIS A 56 7.58 -9.12 5.98
CA HIS A 56 7.32 -10.30 6.80
C HIS A 56 5.98 -10.95 6.46
N ARG A 57 6.03 -12.04 5.69
CA ARG A 57 4.84 -12.79 5.26
C ARG A 57 3.97 -13.32 6.42
N PRO A 58 4.52 -13.88 7.52
CA PRO A 58 3.71 -14.41 8.61
C PRO A 58 2.82 -13.36 9.28
N THR A 59 3.35 -12.15 9.49
CA THR A 59 2.60 -11.05 10.11
C THR A 59 1.94 -10.15 9.08
N HIS A 60 2.13 -10.42 7.79
CA HIS A 60 1.72 -9.55 6.69
C HIS A 60 2.17 -8.10 6.94
N LEU A 61 3.44 -7.93 7.31
CA LEU A 61 4.06 -6.62 7.50
C LEU A 61 4.52 -6.08 6.16
N TYR A 62 4.00 -4.91 5.80
CA TYR A 62 4.35 -4.22 4.58
C TYR A 62 5.14 -2.96 4.91
N SER A 63 6.07 -2.64 4.03
CA SER A 63 6.87 -1.42 4.08
C SER A 63 6.81 -0.69 2.75
N ILE A 64 6.99 0.63 2.80
CA ILE A 64 7.05 1.47 1.61
C ILE A 64 8.46 1.36 1.01
N LYS A 65 8.53 0.91 -0.26
CA LYS A 65 9.79 0.73 -0.98
C LYS A 65 10.08 1.90 -1.91
N ASN A 66 9.07 2.31 -2.67
CA ASN A 66 9.19 3.37 -3.65
C ASN A 66 7.98 4.27 -3.52
N VAL A 67 8.18 5.44 -2.89
CA VAL A 67 7.13 6.45 -2.80
C VAL A 67 7.01 7.08 -4.19
N PRO A 68 5.86 6.98 -4.89
CA PRO A 68 5.63 7.82 -6.04
C PRO A 68 5.63 9.26 -5.53
N GLU A 69 6.60 10.05 -5.98
CA GLU A 69 6.76 11.45 -5.63
C GLU A 69 5.49 12.19 -6.06
N ASP A 70 4.52 12.32 -5.15
CA ASP A 70 3.44 13.31 -5.26
C ASP A 70 4.13 14.65 -4.96
N SER A 71 4.91 15.12 -5.95
CA SER A 71 5.47 16.46 -5.95
C SER A 71 4.29 17.43 -5.81
N GLN A 72 4.33 18.16 -4.69
CA GLN A 72 3.44 19.21 -4.20
C GLN A 72 2.66 20.03 -5.23
#